data_AF-A0A955YT22-F1
#
_entry.id   AF-A0A955YT22-F1
#
_cell.length_a   1.000
_cell.length_b   1.000
_cell.length_c   1.000
_cell.angle_alpha   90.00
_cell.angle_beta   90.00
_cell.angle_gamma   90.00
#
_symmetry.space_group_name_H-M   'P 1'
#
loop_
_entity.id
_entity.type
_entity.pdbx_description
1 polymer ?
#
loop_
_entity_poly.entity_id
_entity_poly.type
_entity_poly.pdbx_seq_one_letter_code
_entity_poly.pdbx_strand_id
1 'polypeptide(L)'
;SSFPLGVPIEWNIVMVYGGLALFGAHPEASALALSSPLLVAILAVPLVIVPLVGNVSPRHVSFLLSMRYYAGNWAYSVWLFKGDAENKLDQHITKAALGGRAQLMTMYEQDKDMVDAMLCKVPVFRLMHVQGRILHDLLPKACPDVEDYVFHDGEAVAGLVLGWNFGDGHLHQERLLEAIQGECQFEPGELRCIFVESQPIHRPFLGYRIHDAATGLIEEGEVPVKTLLARQPWPEGA
;
A
#
# COMPACT_ATOMS: atom_id res chain seq x y z
N SER A 1 12.00 -4.97 18.89
CA SER A 1 10.95 -4.73 17.88
C SER A 1 9.70 -5.43 18.38
N SER A 2 8.70 -4.68 18.84
CA SER A 2 7.44 -5.23 19.37
C SER A 2 6.24 -4.66 18.62
N PHE A 3 6.44 -4.36 17.33
CA PHE A 3 5.37 -4.08 16.40
C PHE A 3 5.12 -5.37 15.60
N PRO A 4 3.86 -5.85 15.49
CA PRO A 4 3.51 -6.95 14.61
C PRO A 4 3.56 -6.44 13.16
N LEU A 5 4.78 -6.24 12.66
CA LEU A 5 5.03 -5.94 11.26
C LEU A 5 5.29 -7.28 10.56
N GLY A 6 4.70 -7.51 9.39
CA GLY A 6 4.99 -8.67 8.55
C GLY A 6 6.41 -8.59 7.96
N VAL A 7 7.45 -8.66 8.79
CA VAL A 7 8.85 -8.67 8.35
C VAL A 7 9.29 -10.09 8.00
N PRO A 8 9.99 -10.29 6.88
CA PRO A 8 10.38 -11.62 6.40
C PRO A 8 11.65 -12.15 7.10
N ILE A 9 11.79 -11.99 8.43
CA ILE A 9 13.02 -12.38 9.13
C ILE A 9 13.23 -13.90 9.06
N GLU A 10 12.20 -14.66 9.41
CA GLU A 10 12.21 -16.12 9.36
C GLU A 10 12.40 -16.60 7.91
N TRP A 11 11.77 -15.90 6.96
CA TRP A 11 11.93 -16.16 5.53
C TRP A 11 13.38 -15.96 5.06
N ASN A 12 14.06 -14.91 5.50
CA ASN A 12 15.46 -14.66 5.14
C ASN A 12 16.37 -15.79 5.65
N ILE A 13 16.14 -16.28 6.87
CA ILE A 13 16.91 -17.41 7.42
C ILE A 13 16.69 -18.66 6.57
N VAL A 14 15.43 -18.99 6.26
CA VAL A 14 15.08 -20.16 5.45
C VAL A 14 15.66 -20.05 4.04
N MET A 15 15.66 -18.86 3.43
CA MET A 15 16.24 -18.65 2.09
C MET A 15 17.75 -18.82 2.06
N VAL A 16 18.47 -18.26 3.03
CA VAL A 16 19.93 -18.44 3.14
C VAL A 16 20.27 -19.90 3.39
N TYR A 17 19.59 -20.53 4.35
CA TYR A 17 19.78 -21.96 4.63
C TYR A 17 19.46 -22.83 3.41
N GLY A 18 18.32 -22.59 2.76
CA GLY A 18 17.89 -23.32 1.57
C GLY A 18 18.89 -23.20 0.42
N GLY A 19 19.48 -22.02 0.21
CA GLY A 19 20.55 -21.82 -0.76
C GLY A 19 21.79 -22.67 -0.47
N LEU A 20 22.26 -22.68 0.79
CA LEU A 20 23.40 -23.49 1.20
C LEU A 20 23.11 -24.99 1.15
N ALA A 21 21.92 -25.40 1.56
CA ALA A 21 21.52 -26.80 1.57
C ALA A 21 21.37 -27.34 0.14
N LEU A 22 20.61 -26.67 -0.72
CA LEU A 22 20.29 -27.15 -2.07
C LEU A 22 21.44 -26.98 -3.06
N PHE A 23 22.22 -25.90 -2.97
CA PHE A 23 23.28 -25.62 -3.95
C PHE A 23 24.70 -25.84 -3.40
N GLY A 24 24.86 -25.98 -2.08
CA GLY A 24 26.13 -26.30 -1.45
C GLY A 24 26.24 -27.76 -1.05
N ALA A 25 25.33 -28.23 -0.19
CA ALA A 25 25.38 -29.60 0.36
C ALA A 25 24.79 -30.67 -0.58
N HIS A 26 23.81 -30.31 -1.41
CA HIS A 26 23.09 -31.23 -2.31
C HIS A 26 23.04 -30.74 -3.77
N PRO A 27 24.19 -30.42 -4.40
CA PRO A 27 24.22 -29.84 -5.75
C PRO A 27 23.62 -30.76 -6.83
N GLU A 28 23.50 -32.06 -6.56
CA GLU A 28 22.84 -33.04 -7.41
C GLU A 28 21.30 -32.94 -7.41
N ALA A 29 20.71 -32.24 -6.45
CA ALA A 29 19.27 -32.07 -6.36
C ALA A 29 18.76 -31.23 -7.55
N SER A 30 17.95 -31.85 -8.40
CA SER A 30 17.36 -31.20 -9.58
C SER A 30 15.85 -31.10 -9.45
N ALA A 31 15.30 -29.94 -9.79
CA ALA A 31 13.85 -29.77 -9.94
C ALA A 31 13.26 -30.72 -10.99
N LEU A 32 14.07 -31.18 -11.95
CA LEU A 32 13.65 -32.13 -12.99
C LEU A 32 13.58 -33.58 -12.49
N ALA A 33 14.13 -33.87 -11.30
CA ALA A 33 14.05 -35.20 -10.69
C ALA A 33 12.70 -35.47 -9.99
N LEU A 34 11.79 -34.49 -9.98
CA LEU A 34 10.45 -34.61 -9.40
C LEU A 34 9.60 -35.61 -10.19
N SER A 35 9.43 -36.82 -9.65
CA SER A 35 8.66 -37.91 -10.28
C SER A 35 7.21 -38.01 -9.82
N SER A 36 6.86 -37.40 -8.68
CA SER A 36 5.50 -37.42 -8.12
C SER A 36 4.65 -36.31 -8.75
N PRO A 37 3.60 -36.66 -9.52
CA PRO A 37 2.72 -35.65 -10.14
C PRO A 37 2.02 -34.77 -9.10
N LEU A 38 1.69 -35.33 -7.93
CA LEU A 38 1.09 -34.58 -6.83
C LEU A 38 2.06 -33.53 -6.27
N LEU A 39 3.33 -33.89 -6.06
CA LEU A 39 4.33 -32.96 -5.57
C LEU A 39 4.60 -31.84 -6.59
N VAL A 40 4.65 -32.19 -7.89
CA VAL A 40 4.75 -31.20 -8.97
C VAL A 40 3.57 -30.24 -8.93
N ALA A 41 2.34 -30.73 -8.76
CA ALA A 41 1.16 -29.86 -8.66
C ALA A 41 1.21 -28.95 -7.43
N ILE A 42 1.58 -29.47 -6.26
CA ILE A 42 1.71 -28.72 -5.01
C ILE A 42 2.74 -27.59 -5.14
N LEU A 43 3.82 -27.79 -5.90
CA LEU A 43 4.84 -26.77 -6.14
C LEU A 43 4.45 -25.81 -7.26
N ALA A 44 3.88 -26.31 -8.36
CA ALA A 44 3.51 -25.50 -9.52
C ALA A 44 2.44 -24.45 -9.18
N VAL A 45 1.50 -24.77 -8.29
CA VAL A 45 0.43 -23.83 -7.89
C VAL A 45 1.01 -22.54 -7.26
N PRO A 46 1.71 -22.59 -6.11
CA PRO A 46 2.25 -21.39 -5.46
C PRO A 46 3.46 -20.79 -6.19
N LEU A 47 4.28 -21.58 -6.90
CA LEU A 47 5.50 -21.07 -7.54
C LEU A 47 5.28 -20.52 -8.96
N VAL A 48 4.23 -20.96 -9.64
CA VAL A 48 3.98 -20.59 -11.04
C VAL A 48 2.58 -20.03 -11.23
N ILE A 49 1.54 -20.78 -10.89
CA ILE A 49 0.16 -20.39 -11.22
C ILE A 49 -0.26 -19.12 -10.47
N VAL A 50 -0.07 -19.07 -9.14
CA VAL A 50 -0.44 -17.92 -8.33
C VAL A 50 0.34 -16.65 -8.74
N PRO A 51 1.69 -16.69 -8.91
CA PRO A 51 2.44 -15.58 -9.47
C PRO A 51 1.96 -15.13 -10.85
N LEU A 52 1.69 -16.05 -11.78
CA LEU A 52 1.20 -15.71 -13.11
C LEU A 52 -0.16 -15.01 -13.04
N VAL A 53 -1.11 -15.59 -12.29
CA VAL A 53 -2.45 -14.99 -12.12
C VAL A 53 -2.34 -13.61 -11.49
N GLY A 54 -1.51 -13.41 -10.49
CA GLY A 54 -1.33 -12.12 -9.85
C GLY A 54 -0.58 -11.07 -10.68
N ASN A 55 0.25 -11.48 -11.63
CA ASN A 55 0.85 -10.58 -12.62
C ASN A 55 -0.14 -10.20 -13.73
N VAL A 56 -1.04 -11.11 -14.11
CA VAL A 56 -2.10 -10.87 -15.11
C VAL A 56 -3.27 -10.09 -14.50
N SER A 57 -3.67 -10.39 -13.28
CA SER A 57 -4.85 -9.83 -12.61
C SER A 57 -4.52 -9.41 -11.17
N PRO A 58 -3.73 -8.34 -10.99
CA PRO A 58 -3.25 -7.91 -9.67
C PRO A 58 -4.35 -7.68 -8.64
N ARG A 59 -5.52 -7.20 -9.07
CA ARG A 59 -6.67 -6.93 -8.19
C ARG A 59 -7.12 -8.14 -7.36
N HIS A 60 -6.85 -9.37 -7.82
CA HIS A 60 -7.35 -10.59 -7.18
C HIS A 60 -6.31 -11.34 -6.35
N VAL A 61 -5.04 -11.00 -6.50
CA VAL A 61 -3.96 -11.74 -5.82
C VAL A 61 -3.01 -10.72 -5.20
N SER A 62 -2.85 -10.83 -3.89
CA SER A 62 -1.88 -10.05 -3.11
C SER A 62 -0.53 -9.97 -3.80
N PHE A 63 0.11 -8.80 -3.73
CA PHE A 63 1.44 -8.60 -4.29
C PHE A 63 2.48 -9.57 -3.69
N LEU A 64 2.28 -10.04 -2.45
CA LEU A 64 3.12 -11.03 -1.77
C LEU A 64 3.07 -12.38 -2.50
N LEU A 65 1.88 -12.95 -2.63
CA LEU A 65 1.69 -14.24 -3.30
C LEU A 65 2.08 -14.16 -4.78
N SER A 66 2.00 -12.95 -5.35
CA SER A 66 2.36 -12.67 -6.73
C SER A 66 3.86 -12.43 -6.95
N MET A 67 4.68 -12.43 -5.89
CA MET A 67 6.12 -12.11 -5.92
C MET A 67 6.44 -10.71 -6.47
N ARG A 68 5.51 -9.75 -6.38
CA ARG A 68 5.61 -8.41 -6.97
C ARG A 68 6.35 -7.39 -6.11
N TYR A 69 6.67 -7.74 -4.86
CA TYR A 69 7.43 -6.90 -3.94
C TYR A 69 8.85 -6.57 -4.45
N TYR A 70 9.41 -7.39 -5.34
CA TYR A 70 10.67 -7.08 -6.03
C TYR A 70 10.50 -6.26 -7.30
N ALA A 71 9.27 -6.16 -7.83
CA ALA A 71 9.01 -5.54 -9.13
C ALA A 71 8.72 -4.03 -9.05
N GLY A 72 8.67 -3.44 -7.84
CA GLY A 72 8.35 -2.02 -7.70
C GLY A 72 6.90 -1.65 -8.03
N ASN A 73 6.01 -2.65 -8.08
CA ASN A 73 4.67 -2.54 -8.66
C ASN A 73 3.61 -3.21 -7.77
N TRP A 74 3.10 -2.45 -6.80
CA TRP A 74 2.09 -2.89 -5.84
C TRP A 74 0.99 -1.85 -5.66
N ALA A 75 -0.20 -2.33 -5.34
CA ALA A 75 -1.34 -1.47 -5.05
C ALA A 75 -1.05 -0.65 -3.80
N TYR A 76 -1.57 0.58 -3.76
CA TYR A 76 -1.48 1.42 -2.58
C TYR A 76 -2.71 2.31 -2.48
N SER A 77 -2.83 3.02 -1.36
CA SER A 77 -3.86 4.03 -1.21
C SER A 77 -3.34 5.25 -0.46
N VAL A 78 -3.98 6.38 -0.70
CA VAL A 78 -3.77 7.64 0.01
C VAL A 78 -5.08 8.01 0.70
N TRP A 79 -5.00 8.42 1.95
CA TRP A 79 -6.14 8.82 2.77
C TRP A 79 -5.95 10.28 3.17
N LEU A 80 -6.97 11.09 2.90
CA LEU A 80 -6.94 12.55 3.00
C LEU A 80 -8.01 12.95 4.00
N PHE A 81 -7.59 13.34 5.21
CA PHE A 81 -8.49 13.77 6.28
C PHE A 81 -8.57 15.28 6.30
N LYS A 82 -9.77 15.86 6.20
CA LYS A 82 -9.93 17.31 6.21
C LYS A 82 -9.74 17.87 7.61
N GLY A 83 -8.82 18.84 7.77
CA GLY A 83 -8.50 19.45 9.06
C GLY A 83 -8.26 18.40 10.16
N ASP A 84 -9.05 18.49 11.24
CA ASP A 84 -8.94 17.62 12.42
C ASP A 84 -9.77 16.33 12.32
N ALA A 85 -10.33 15.99 11.15
CA ALA A 85 -11.19 14.82 10.99
C ALA A 85 -10.51 13.50 11.37
N GLU A 86 -9.18 13.40 11.26
CA GLU A 86 -8.42 12.22 11.70
C GLU A 86 -8.66 11.87 13.19
N ASN A 87 -9.01 12.85 14.02
CA ASN A 87 -9.33 12.63 15.44
C ASN A 87 -10.54 11.72 15.65
N LYS A 88 -11.44 11.60 14.66
CA LYS A 88 -12.54 10.63 14.72
C LYS A 88 -12.04 9.19 14.82
N LEU A 89 -10.86 8.88 14.26
CA LEU A 89 -10.24 7.56 14.43
C LEU A 89 -9.91 7.30 15.91
N ASP A 90 -9.33 8.30 16.59
CA ASP A 90 -8.97 8.19 18.01
C ASP A 90 -10.21 8.17 18.92
N GLN A 91 -11.30 8.82 18.53
CA GLN A 91 -12.53 8.92 19.31
C GLN A 91 -13.43 7.68 19.19
N HIS A 92 -13.49 7.07 18.00
CA HIS A 92 -14.48 6.03 17.70
C HIS A 92 -13.88 4.62 17.55
N ILE A 93 -12.59 4.50 17.24
CA ILE A 93 -11.95 3.19 17.04
C ILE A 93 -11.08 2.86 18.24
N THR A 94 -11.32 1.69 18.84
CA THR A 94 -10.46 1.14 19.90
C THR A 94 -9.14 0.68 19.28
N LYS A 95 -8.04 1.38 19.60
CA LYS A 95 -6.71 1.14 19.02
C LYS A 95 -5.66 0.97 20.11
N ALA A 96 -4.58 0.27 19.77
CA ALA A 96 -3.45 0.08 20.68
C ALA A 96 -2.59 1.34 20.87
N ALA A 97 -2.71 2.31 19.96
CA ALA A 97 -1.95 3.56 19.99
C ALA A 97 -2.77 4.75 19.43
N LEU A 98 -2.31 5.96 19.76
CA LEU A 98 -2.79 7.22 19.17
C LEU A 98 -2.32 7.39 17.72
N GLY A 99 -2.90 8.34 16.99
CA GLY A 99 -2.42 8.72 15.66
C GLY A 99 -0.92 9.05 15.60
N GLY A 100 -0.28 8.82 14.44
CA GLY A 100 1.15 9.03 14.26
C GLY A 100 1.60 10.46 14.58
N ARG A 101 0.79 11.46 14.21
CA ARG A 101 1.02 12.87 14.57
C ARG A 101 1.05 13.06 16.08
N ALA A 102 0.07 12.55 16.81
CA ALA A 102 0.00 12.67 18.27
C ALA A 102 1.23 12.03 18.95
N GLN A 103 1.66 10.85 18.49
CA GLN A 103 2.86 10.20 19.01
C GLN A 103 4.13 11.04 18.77
N LEU A 104 4.31 11.57 17.55
CA LEU A 104 5.46 12.40 17.21
C LEU A 104 5.45 13.74 17.97
N MET A 105 4.29 14.35 18.16
CA MET A 105 4.14 15.56 18.97
C MET A 105 4.60 15.33 20.42
N THR A 106 4.36 14.14 20.99
CA THR A 106 4.93 13.78 22.31
C THR A 106 6.45 13.59 22.24
N MET A 107 6.96 12.91 21.22
CA MET A 107 8.40 12.61 21.09
C MET A 107 9.27 13.84 20.79
N TYR A 108 8.72 14.82 20.09
CA TYR A 108 9.42 16.04 19.66
C TYR A 108 8.94 17.28 20.42
N GLU A 109 8.48 17.13 21.66
CA GLU A 109 8.17 18.25 22.57
C GLU A 109 7.21 19.30 21.98
N GLN A 110 6.22 18.84 21.20
CA GLN A 110 5.23 19.66 20.50
C GLN A 110 5.80 20.59 19.40
N ASP A 111 7.01 20.31 18.90
CA ASP A 111 7.58 20.97 17.72
C ASP A 111 6.82 20.54 16.46
N LYS A 112 5.88 21.39 16.03
CA LYS A 112 5.03 21.14 14.85
C LYS A 112 5.83 21.05 13.57
N ASP A 113 6.81 21.92 13.37
CA ASP A 113 7.60 21.97 12.14
C ASP A 113 8.44 20.70 11.98
N MET A 114 9.04 20.21 13.08
CA MET A 114 9.75 18.93 13.08
C MET A 114 8.82 17.75 12.81
N VAL A 115 7.64 17.73 13.42
CA VAL A 115 6.65 16.65 13.25
C VAL A 115 6.15 16.60 11.80
N ASP A 116 5.82 17.76 11.23
CA ASP A 116 5.38 17.86 9.83
C ASP A 116 6.50 17.44 8.86
N ALA A 117 7.75 17.85 9.13
CA ALA A 117 8.92 17.41 8.37
C ALA A 117 9.20 15.90 8.48
N MET A 118 8.83 15.25 9.59
CA MET A 118 8.94 13.80 9.74
C MET A 118 7.83 13.07 9.00
N LEU A 119 6.58 13.55 9.11
CA LEU A 119 5.42 12.95 8.47
C LEU A 119 5.47 13.08 6.94
N CYS A 120 6.01 14.18 6.40
CA CYS A 120 6.08 14.40 4.96
C CYS A 120 7.01 13.43 4.20
N LYS A 121 7.91 12.72 4.90
CA LYS A 121 8.85 11.77 4.28
C LYS A 121 8.15 10.64 3.54
N VAL A 122 7.03 10.16 4.07
CA VAL A 122 6.23 9.07 3.47
C VAL A 122 5.58 9.49 2.15
N PRO A 123 4.81 10.60 2.07
CA PRO A 123 4.28 11.08 0.79
C PRO A 123 5.40 11.41 -0.21
N VAL A 124 6.50 12.02 0.23
CA VAL A 124 7.65 12.30 -0.66
C VAL A 124 8.24 11.00 -1.22
N PHE A 125 8.43 9.98 -0.38
CA PHE A 125 8.85 8.65 -0.84
C PHE A 125 7.90 8.08 -1.89
N ARG A 126 6.58 8.21 -1.68
CA ARG A 126 5.57 7.73 -2.65
C ARG A 126 5.74 8.44 -4.00
N LEU A 127 5.84 9.76 -4.00
CA LEU A 127 5.93 10.57 -5.23
C LEU A 127 7.22 10.31 -6.03
N MET A 128 8.30 9.86 -5.38
CA MET A 128 9.53 9.46 -6.08
C MET A 128 9.37 8.23 -6.98
N HIS A 129 8.37 7.38 -6.72
CA HIS A 129 8.10 6.19 -7.52
C HIS A 129 7.23 6.53 -8.74
N VAL A 130 7.48 5.88 -9.87
CA VAL A 130 6.72 6.11 -11.12
C VAL A 130 5.22 6.01 -10.91
N GLN A 131 4.76 5.05 -10.12
CA GLN A 131 3.34 4.87 -9.82
C GLN A 131 2.79 6.04 -8.99
N GLY A 132 3.54 6.54 -8.02
CA GLY A 132 3.15 7.66 -7.18
C GLY A 132 2.98 8.97 -7.94
N ARG A 133 3.63 9.15 -9.09
CA ARG A 133 3.49 10.36 -9.93
C ARG A 133 2.07 10.58 -10.44
N ILE A 134 1.22 9.55 -10.44
CA ILE A 134 -0.21 9.70 -10.76
C ILE A 134 -0.92 10.64 -9.77
N LEU A 135 -0.43 10.75 -8.53
CA LEU A 135 -1.06 11.55 -7.48
C LEU A 135 -1.04 13.05 -7.80
N HIS A 136 -0.11 13.53 -8.63
CA HIS A 136 -0.14 14.91 -9.12
C HIS A 136 -1.42 15.24 -9.91
N ASP A 137 -2.03 14.24 -10.56
CA ASP A 137 -3.32 14.40 -11.24
C ASP A 137 -4.52 14.09 -10.33
N LEU A 138 -4.35 13.15 -9.40
CA LEU A 138 -5.46 12.63 -8.59
C LEU A 138 -5.74 13.47 -7.34
N LEU A 139 -4.73 14.08 -6.73
CA LEU A 139 -4.93 14.92 -5.54
C LEU A 139 -5.85 16.12 -5.81
N PRO A 140 -5.67 16.90 -6.90
CA PRO A 140 -6.58 18.01 -7.23
C PRO A 140 -8.01 17.56 -7.58
N LYS A 141 -8.19 16.31 -8.01
CA LYS A 141 -9.51 15.72 -8.28
C LYS A 141 -10.20 15.25 -7.00
N ALA A 142 -9.42 14.73 -6.04
CA ALA A 142 -9.93 14.22 -4.78
C ALA A 142 -10.26 15.34 -3.79
N CYS A 143 -9.45 16.40 -3.77
CA CYS A 143 -9.55 17.51 -2.82
C CYS A 143 -9.59 18.85 -3.57
N PRO A 144 -10.61 19.70 -3.35
CA PRO A 144 -10.68 21.04 -3.95
C PRO A 144 -9.49 21.93 -3.57
N ASP A 145 -9.03 21.82 -2.32
CA ASP A 145 -7.80 22.41 -1.81
C ASP A 145 -7.05 21.30 -1.05
N VAL A 146 -5.82 20.99 -1.45
CA VAL A 146 -5.03 19.89 -0.85
C VAL A 146 -4.47 20.31 0.51
N GLU A 147 -4.24 21.61 0.72
CA GLU A 147 -3.67 22.15 1.97
C GLU A 147 -4.64 22.00 3.16
N ASP A 148 -5.95 21.88 2.87
CA ASP A 148 -6.99 21.61 3.87
C ASP A 148 -6.96 20.17 4.40
N TYR A 149 -6.17 19.27 3.79
CA TYR A 149 -6.19 17.84 4.09
C TYR A 149 -4.84 17.32 4.61
N VAL A 150 -4.92 16.50 5.65
CA VAL A 150 -3.79 15.72 6.14
C VAL A 150 -3.64 14.46 5.30
N PHE A 151 -2.51 14.33 4.61
CA PHE A 151 -2.14 13.16 3.83
C PHE A 151 -1.63 12.04 4.73
N HIS A 152 -2.23 10.86 4.62
CA HIS A 152 -1.68 9.61 5.14
C HIS A 152 -1.55 8.56 4.04
N ASP A 153 -0.45 7.81 4.05
CA ASP A 153 -0.39 6.54 3.30
C ASP A 153 -1.33 5.53 3.97
N GLY A 154 -2.11 4.80 3.17
CA GLY A 154 -3.09 3.85 3.69
C GLY A 154 -2.47 2.75 4.55
N GLU A 155 -1.21 2.41 4.34
CA GLU A 155 -0.50 1.46 5.19
C GLU A 155 -0.37 1.97 6.63
N ALA A 156 -0.19 3.28 6.82
CA ALA A 156 -0.14 3.90 8.15
C ALA A 156 -1.52 3.88 8.82
N VAL A 157 -2.59 4.17 8.06
CA VAL A 157 -3.97 4.09 8.56
C VAL A 157 -4.34 2.66 8.94
N ALA A 158 -4.01 1.67 8.10
CA ALA A 158 -4.23 0.27 8.38
C ALA A 158 -3.47 -0.20 9.63
N GLY A 159 -2.19 0.17 9.76
CA GLY A 159 -1.40 -0.16 10.96
C GLY A 159 -2.01 0.40 12.23
N LEU A 160 -2.53 1.63 12.17
CA LEU A 160 -3.17 2.29 13.28
C LEU A 160 -4.52 1.64 13.66
N VAL A 161 -5.38 1.37 12.66
CA VAL A 161 -6.76 0.90 12.88
C VAL A 161 -6.83 -0.61 13.11
N LEU A 162 -6.04 -1.40 12.37
CA LEU A 162 -6.04 -2.86 12.48
C LEU A 162 -5.08 -3.36 13.57
N GLY A 163 -4.18 -2.52 14.07
CA GLY A 163 -3.13 -2.89 15.02
C GLY A 163 -1.97 -3.68 14.41
N TRP A 164 -2.00 -3.90 13.09
CA TRP A 164 -0.93 -4.50 12.30
C TRP A 164 -1.01 -3.96 10.88
N ASN A 165 0.11 -3.94 10.16
CA ASN A 165 0.12 -3.56 8.76
C ASN A 165 0.92 -4.54 7.90
N PHE A 166 0.61 -4.47 6.62
CA PHE A 166 1.30 -5.15 5.55
C PHE A 166 1.23 -4.22 4.34
N GLY A 167 2.32 -4.08 3.59
CA GLY A 167 2.42 -3.16 2.44
C GLY A 167 1.56 -3.54 1.22
N ASP A 168 0.47 -4.28 1.44
CA ASP A 168 -0.49 -4.67 0.43
C ASP A 168 -1.65 -3.66 0.37
N GLY A 169 -1.74 -2.93 -0.73
CA GLY A 169 -2.83 -1.99 -0.99
C GLY A 169 -4.23 -2.57 -0.90
N HIS A 170 -4.39 -3.88 -1.12
CA HIS A 170 -5.68 -4.54 -0.99
C HIS A 170 -6.17 -4.64 0.46
N LEU A 171 -5.28 -4.46 1.46
CA LEU A 171 -5.64 -4.43 2.88
C LEU A 171 -6.26 -3.08 3.28
N HIS A 172 -5.91 -2.01 2.57
CA HIS A 172 -6.30 -0.64 2.91
C HIS A 172 -7.07 0.05 1.78
N GLN A 173 -7.97 -0.71 1.17
CA GLN A 173 -8.88 -0.28 0.11
C GLN A 173 -10.31 -0.03 0.63
N GLU A 174 -11.31 -0.07 -0.25
CA GLU A 174 -12.71 0.26 0.02
C GLU A 174 -13.29 -0.50 1.23
N ARG A 175 -12.91 -1.77 1.44
CA ARG A 175 -13.39 -2.54 2.61
C ARG A 175 -12.95 -1.95 3.94
N LEU A 176 -11.72 -1.45 4.01
CA LEU A 176 -11.23 -0.78 5.22
C LEU A 176 -11.92 0.58 5.37
N LEU A 177 -12.13 1.29 4.26
CA LEU A 177 -12.85 2.57 4.25
C LEU A 177 -14.30 2.40 4.73
N GLU A 178 -15.01 1.38 4.25
CA GLU A 178 -16.38 1.04 4.67
C GLU A 178 -16.44 0.72 6.17
N ALA A 179 -15.49 -0.05 6.69
CA ALA A 179 -15.41 -0.37 8.11
C ALA A 179 -15.14 0.89 8.96
N ILE A 180 -14.17 1.71 8.55
CA ILE A 180 -13.84 2.97 9.24
C ILE A 180 -15.03 3.94 9.18
N GLN A 181 -15.71 4.04 8.04
CA GLN A 181 -16.90 4.89 7.92
C GLN A 181 -18.04 4.41 8.83
N GLY A 182 -18.23 3.10 8.97
CA GLY A 182 -19.25 2.52 9.84
C GLY A 182 -19.08 2.93 11.31
N GLU A 183 -17.83 3.07 11.77
CA GLU A 183 -17.51 3.46 13.15
C GLU A 183 -17.42 4.98 13.34
N CYS A 184 -16.76 5.68 12.41
CA CYS A 184 -16.42 7.10 12.57
C CYS A 184 -17.46 8.07 12.00
N GLN A 185 -18.32 7.61 11.09
CA GLN A 185 -19.38 8.42 10.47
C GLN A 185 -18.84 9.77 9.95
N PHE A 186 -17.89 9.72 9.00
CA PHE A 186 -17.40 10.93 8.35
C PHE A 186 -18.52 11.57 7.54
N GLU A 187 -18.57 12.91 7.55
CA GLU A 187 -19.44 13.71 6.71
C GLU A 187 -18.84 13.85 5.29
N PRO A 188 -19.66 14.21 4.28
CA PRO A 188 -19.17 14.39 2.92
C PRO A 188 -17.96 15.33 2.84
N GLY A 189 -16.85 14.82 2.31
CA GLY A 189 -15.59 15.54 2.16
C GLY A 189 -14.67 15.56 3.37
N GLU A 190 -15.03 14.95 4.50
CA GLU A 190 -14.11 14.86 5.64
C GLU A 190 -13.01 13.81 5.46
N LEU A 191 -13.31 12.73 4.75
CA LEU A 191 -12.34 11.69 4.41
C LEU A 191 -12.46 11.30 2.93
N ARG A 192 -11.41 11.63 2.16
CA ARG A 192 -11.24 11.21 0.77
C ARG A 192 -10.15 10.16 0.66
N CYS A 193 -10.35 9.15 -0.17
CA CYS A 193 -9.35 8.12 -0.42
C CYS A 193 -9.06 8.01 -1.90
N ILE A 194 -7.79 7.84 -2.25
CA ILE A 194 -7.34 7.51 -3.61
C ILE A 194 -6.75 6.11 -3.55
N PHE A 195 -7.35 5.16 -4.27
CA PHE A 195 -6.88 3.80 -4.42
C PHE A 195 -6.21 3.65 -5.78
N VAL A 196 -4.96 3.20 -5.82
CA VAL A 196 -4.22 2.95 -7.06
C VAL A 196 -3.85 1.49 -7.12
N GLU A 197 -4.28 0.82 -8.20
CA GLU A 197 -4.03 -0.58 -8.43
C GLU A 197 -2.68 -0.81 -9.11
N SER A 198 -2.08 -1.96 -8.82
CA SER A 198 -0.87 -2.44 -9.46
C SER A 198 -1.08 -2.60 -10.98
N GLN A 199 -0.08 -2.26 -11.78
CA GLN A 199 -0.12 -2.40 -13.24
C GLN A 199 -0.15 -3.89 -13.65
N PRO A 200 -1.13 -4.37 -14.45
CA PRO A 200 -1.09 -5.71 -15.04
C PRO A 200 0.06 -5.84 -16.05
N ILE A 201 0.73 -7.00 -16.11
CA ILE A 201 1.91 -7.20 -16.98
C ILE A 201 1.64 -6.97 -18.48
N HIS A 202 0.40 -7.20 -18.90
CA HIS A 202 -0.03 -7.13 -20.30
C HIS A 202 -0.68 -5.79 -20.68
N ARG A 203 -0.85 -4.86 -19.71
CA ARG A 203 -1.50 -3.56 -19.94
C ARG A 203 -0.66 -2.43 -19.35
N PRO A 204 -0.25 -1.44 -20.17
CA PRO A 204 0.57 -0.32 -19.71
C PRO A 204 -0.26 0.79 -19.02
N PHE A 205 -1.15 0.41 -18.10
CA PHE A 205 -2.07 1.33 -17.42
C PHE A 205 -2.13 1.06 -15.91
N LEU A 206 -2.27 2.13 -15.12
CA LEU A 206 -2.64 2.06 -13.71
C LEU A 206 -4.11 2.40 -13.57
N GLY A 207 -4.87 1.50 -12.95
CA GLY A 207 -6.24 1.78 -12.55
C GLY A 207 -6.25 2.57 -11.24
N TYR A 208 -7.16 3.53 -11.12
CA TYR A 208 -7.38 4.27 -9.88
C TYR A 208 -8.87 4.45 -9.59
N ARG A 209 -9.17 4.68 -8.32
CA ARG A 209 -10.51 5.02 -7.83
C ARG A 209 -10.37 6.08 -6.74
N ILE A 210 -11.22 7.10 -6.78
CA ILE A 210 -11.32 8.15 -5.77
C ILE A 210 -12.65 7.97 -5.05
N HIS A 211 -12.60 7.88 -3.73
CA HIS A 211 -13.77 7.70 -2.88
C HIS A 211 -13.89 8.83 -1.88
N ASP A 212 -15.13 9.16 -1.56
CA ASP A 212 -15.52 9.78 -0.30
C ASP A 212 -15.94 8.68 0.68
N ALA A 213 -15.58 8.82 1.95
CA ALA A 213 -16.06 7.90 2.98
C ALA A 213 -17.60 7.93 3.10
N ALA A 214 -18.22 9.10 3.01
CA ALA A 214 -19.67 9.27 3.21
C ALA A 214 -20.47 9.02 1.93
N THR A 215 -20.00 9.51 0.79
CA THR A 215 -20.75 9.47 -0.49
C THR A 215 -20.33 8.35 -1.43
N GLY A 216 -19.26 7.61 -1.13
CA GLY A 216 -18.78 6.50 -1.96
C GLY A 216 -17.92 6.94 -3.14
N LEU A 217 -17.98 6.19 -4.24
CA LEU A 217 -17.15 6.40 -5.43
C LEU A 217 -17.43 7.76 -6.07
N ILE A 218 -16.36 8.55 -6.28
CA ILE A 218 -16.39 9.85 -6.96
C ILE A 218 -15.98 9.68 -8.43
N GLU A 219 -14.84 9.01 -8.65
CA GLU A 219 -14.24 8.86 -9.96
C GLU A 219 -13.48 7.54 -10.03
N GLU A 220 -13.57 6.84 -11.15
CA GLU A 220 -12.72 5.71 -11.49
C GLU A 220 -12.13 5.91 -12.88
N GLY A 221 -10.91 5.42 -13.08
CA GLY A 221 -10.27 5.54 -14.38
C GLY A 221 -8.94 4.81 -14.49
N GLU A 222 -8.29 5.01 -15.63
CA GLU A 222 -6.97 4.45 -15.92
C GLU A 222 -6.04 5.53 -16.45
N VAL A 223 -4.76 5.47 -16.09
CA VAL A 223 -3.71 6.37 -16.60
C VAL A 223 -2.62 5.55 -17.30
N PRO A 224 -2.22 5.90 -18.54
CA PRO A 224 -1.12 5.22 -19.21
C PRO A 224 0.20 5.41 -18.46
N VAL A 225 0.94 4.34 -18.17
CA VAL A 225 2.23 4.41 -17.46
C VAL A 225 3.25 5.28 -18.20
N LYS A 226 3.16 5.35 -19.53
CA LYS A 226 4.01 6.20 -20.36
C LYS A 226 3.90 7.69 -19.99
N THR A 227 2.73 8.18 -19.59
CA THR A 227 2.58 9.59 -19.18
C THR A 227 3.30 9.84 -17.85
N LEU A 228 3.25 8.88 -16.92
CA LEU A 228 3.90 8.97 -15.62
C LEU A 228 5.43 8.92 -15.72
N LEU A 229 5.96 8.13 -16.65
CA LEU A 229 7.39 8.07 -16.94
C LEU A 229 7.96 9.42 -17.43
N ALA A 230 7.17 10.19 -18.16
CA ALA A 230 7.57 11.50 -18.69
C ALA A 230 7.59 12.61 -17.63
N ARG A 231 6.96 12.40 -16.47
CA ARG A 231 6.84 13.40 -15.41
C ARG A 231 7.99 13.36 -14.43
N GLN A 232 8.28 14.49 -13.79
CA GLN A 232 9.12 14.54 -12.60
C GLN A 232 8.34 14.11 -11.35
N PRO A 233 9.04 13.69 -10.29
CA PRO A 233 8.38 13.32 -9.02
C PRO A 233 7.88 14.54 -8.22
N TRP A 234 8.33 15.75 -8.53
CA TRP A 234 7.81 17.01 -7.97
C TRP A 234 6.87 17.72 -8.96
N PRO A 235 6.02 18.64 -8.49
CA PRO A 235 5.20 19.47 -9.37
C PRO A 235 6.10 20.26 -10.32
N GLU A 236 5.90 20.08 -11.61
CA GLU A 236 6.44 21.01 -12.62
C GLU A 236 5.44 22.16 -12.64
N GLY A 237 5.85 23.34 -12.18
CA GLY A 237 4.97 24.51 -12.10
C GLY A 237 4.19 24.73 -13.40
N ALA A 238 2.94 25.21 -13.25
CA ALA A 238 2.04 25.48 -14.37
C ALA A 238 2.63 26.45 -15.41
#